data_AF-A0A5R8YCN3-F1
#
_entry.id   AF-A0A5R8YCN3-F1
#
_cell.length_a   1.000
_cell.length_b   1.000
_cell.length_c   1.000
_cell.angle_alpha   90.00
_cell.angle_beta   90.00
_cell.angle_gamma   90.00
#
_symmetry.space_group_name_H-M   'P 1'
#
loop_
_entity.id
_entity.type
_entity.pdbx_description
1 polymer ?
#
loop_
_entity_poly.entity_id
_entity_poly.type
_entity_poly.pdbx_seq_one_letter_code
_entity_poly.pdbx_strand_id
1 'polypeptide(L)' 'MEGADRVLSPRSATAKIHIRAHENVFVDHLGFDLGKEGWQIISKIWHLEQVIA' A
#
# COMPACT_ATOMS: atom_id res chain seq x y z
N MET A 1 8.89 5.34 25.56
CA MET A 1 8.99 4.52 24.34
C MET A 1 8.93 5.48 23.16
N GLU A 2 10.10 5.82 22.65
CA GLU A 2 10.25 6.74 21.52
C GLU A 2 9.93 5.94 20.25
N GLY A 3 8.72 6.11 19.74
CA GLY A 3 8.34 5.54 18.45
C GLY A 3 9.09 6.32 17.39
N ALA A 4 10.10 5.70 16.78
CA ALA A 4 10.85 6.31 15.69
C ALA A 4 9.86 6.77 14.61
N ASP A 5 9.69 8.08 14.46
CA ASP A 5 8.96 8.68 13.35
C ASP A 5 9.60 8.12 12.08
N ARG A 6 8.90 7.18 11.43
CA ARG A 6 9.25 6.68 10.10
C ARG A 6 8.97 7.82 9.11
N VAL A 7 9.88 8.79 9.06
CA VAL A 7 9.78 9.90 8.13
C VAL A 7 10.18 9.37 6.75
N LEU A 8 9.18 8.92 5.99
CA LEU A 8 9.31 8.84 4.55
C LEU A 8 9.61 10.26 4.02
N SER A 9 10.31 10.35 2.89
CA SER A 9 10.39 11.61 2.15
C SER A 9 8.98 12.18 1.97
N PRO A 10 8.77 13.51 2.06
CA PRO A 10 7.47 14.11 1.74
C PRO A 10 6.97 13.78 0.31
N ARG A 11 7.87 13.30 -0.56
CA ARG A 11 7.58 12.86 -1.92
C ARG A 11 7.21 11.38 -2.03
N SER A 12 7.31 10.59 -0.96
CA SER A 12 6.98 9.17 -0.98
C SER A 12 5.92 8.82 0.05
N ALA A 13 5.09 7.84 -0.29
CA ALA A 13 4.07 7.32 0.61
C ALA A 13 3.92 5.82 0.41
N THR A 14 3.41 5.14 1.43
CA THR A 14 2.96 3.76 1.31
C THR A 14 1.50 3.65 1.74
N ALA A 15 0.72 2.81 1.07
CA ALA A 15 -0.64 2.47 1.48
C ALA A 15 -0.80 0.97 1.58
N LYS A 16 -1.48 0.51 2.64
CA LYS A 16 -1.96 -0.87 2.74
C LYS A 16 -3.45 -0.88 2.41
N ILE A 17 -3.85 -1.68 1.42
CA ILE A 17 -5.24 -1.78 0.97
C ILE A 17 -5.70 -3.23 1.09
N HIS A 18 -6.88 -3.45 1.66
CA HIS A 18 -7.56 -4.74 1.64
C HIS A 18 -8.67 -4.69 0.60
N ILE A 19 -8.60 -5.56 -0.40
CA ILE A 19 -9.54 -5.61 -1.52
C ILE A 19 -10.26 -6.94 -1.49
N ARG A 20 -11.60 -6.91 -1.38
CA ARG A 20 -12.43 -8.08 -1.62
C ARG A 20 -12.83 -8.14 -3.09
N ALA A 21 -12.45 -9.21 -3.77
CA ALA A 21 -12.84 -9.53 -5.14
C ALA A 21 -13.42 -10.96 -5.17
N HIS A 22 -14.72 -11.07 -5.44
CA HIS A 22 -15.47 -12.32 -5.28
C HIS A 22 -15.31 -12.88 -3.86
N GLU A 23 -14.86 -14.13 -3.77
CA GLU A 23 -14.57 -14.86 -2.54
C GLU A 23 -13.16 -14.56 -2.01
N ASN A 24 -12.33 -13.80 -2.71
CA ASN A 24 -10.94 -13.58 -2.31
C ASN A 24 -10.76 -12.21 -1.66
N VAL A 25 -10.02 -12.16 -0.55
CA VAL A 25 -9.53 -10.93 0.08
C VAL A 25 -8.03 -10.84 -0.15
N PHE A 26 -7.60 -9.80 -0.85
CA PHE A 26 -6.19 -9.51 -1.11
C PHE A 26 -5.70 -8.36 -0.25
N VAL A 27 -4.46 -8.45 0.17
CA VAL A 27 -3.74 -7.36 0.84
C VAL A 27 -2.68 -6.84 -0.11
N ASP A 28 -2.82 -5.58 -0.49
CA ASP A 28 -1.85 -4.85 -1.30
C ASP A 28 -1.04 -3.90 -0.41
N HIS A 29 0.27 -3.92 -0.58
CA HIS A 29 1.19 -2.89 -0.12
C HIS A 29 1.65 -2.09 -1.34
N LEU A 30 1.14 -0.87 -1.46
CA LEU A 30 1.44 0.04 -2.56
C LEU A 30 2.49 1.05 -2.12
N GLY A 31 3.52 1.24 -2.95
CA GLY A 31 4.46 2.35 -2.84
C GLY A 31 4.11 3.45 -3.83
N PHE A 32 4.19 4.71 -3.39
CA PHE A 32 3.91 5.89 -4.20
C PHE A 32 5.09 6.85 -4.22
N ASP A 33 5.27 7.54 -5.36
CA ASP A 33 6.12 8.72 -5.50
C ASP A 33 5.29 9.91 -6.05
N LEU A 34 5.58 11.11 -5.56
CA LEU A 34 4.96 12.36 -5.97
C LEU A 34 5.70 12.93 -7.19
N GLY A 35 5.24 12.55 -8.38
CA GLY A 35 5.73 13.05 -9.66
C GLY A 35 5.16 14.42 -10.03
N LYS A 36 5.50 14.89 -11.25
CA LYS A 36 4.97 16.15 -11.80
C LYS A 36 3.46 16.12 -12.01
N GLU A 37 2.91 14.94 -12.31
CA GLU A 37 1.49 14.71 -12.55
C GLU A 37 0.73 14.25 -11.28
N GLY A 38 1.34 14.42 -10.10
CA GLY A 38 0.77 13.98 -8.82
C GLY A 38 1.29 12.62 -8.36
N TRP A 39 0.55 11.99 -7.43
CA TRP A 39 0.93 10.71 -6.84
C TRP A 39 0.77 9.56 -7.83
N GLN A 40 1.81 8.75 -7.98
CA GLN A 40 1.82 7.59 -8.86
C GLN A 40 2.23 6.35 -8.09
N ILE A 41 1.60 5.21 -8.39
CA ILE A 41 2.00 3.90 -7.84
C ILE A 41 3.29 3.48 -8.55
N ILE A 42 4.36 3.30 -7.79
CA ILE A 42 5.66 2.87 -8.31
C ILE A 42 5.99 1.42 -7.95
N SER A 43 5.26 0.84 -6.99
CA SER A 43 5.41 -0.57 -6.60
C SER A 43 4.14 -1.14 -6.00
N LYS A 44 3.95 -2.45 -6.16
CA LYS A 44 2.86 -3.22 -5.59
C LYS A 44 3.37 -4.59 -5.16
N ILE A 45 3.21 -4.92 -3.88
CA ILE A 45 3.40 -6.26 -3.34
C ILE A 45 2.06 -6.73 -2.82
N TRP A 46 1.63 -7.92 -3.21
CA TRP A 46 0.32 -8.44 -2.87
C TRP A 46 0.40 -9.87 -2.36
N HIS A 47 -0.57 -10.24 -1.53
CA HIS A 47 -0.87 -11.63 -1.23
C HIS A 47 -2.37 -11.83 -1.06
N LEU A 48 -2.83 -13.05 -1.29
CA LEU A 48 -4.17 -13.49 -0.89
C LEU A 48 -4.16 -13.67 0.62
N GLU A 49 -4.94 -12.86 1.33
CA GLU A 49 -5.06 -12.93 2.79
C GLU A 49 -6.09 -13.99 3.20
N GLN A 50 -7.22 -14.06 2.49
CA GLN A 50 -8.31 -14.96 2.84
C GLN A 50 -9.17 -15.33 1.63
N VAL A 51 -9.72 -16.56 1.63
CA VAL A 51 -10.89 -16.93 0.82
C VAL A 51 -12.11 -16.98 1.74
N ILE A 52 -13.12 -16.16 1.47
CA ILE A 52 -14.41 -16.13 2.14
C ILE A 52 -15.30 -17.18 1.47
N ALA A 53 -15.44 -18.32 2.15
CA ALA A 53 -16.40 -19.37 1.83
C ALA A 53 -17.85 -18.93 2.10
#